data_AF-A0A329B7T7-F1
#
_entry.id   AF-A0A329B7T7-F1
#
_cell.length_a   1.000
_cell.length_b   1.000
_cell.length_c   1.000
_cell.angle_alpha   90.00
_cell.angle_beta   90.00
_cell.angle_gamma   90.00
#
_symmetry.space_group_name_H-M   'P 1'
#
loop_
_entity.id
_entity.type
_entity.pdbx_description
1 polymer ?
#
loop_
_entity_poly.entity_id
_entity_poly.type
_entity_poly.pdbx_seq_one_letter_code
_entity_poly.pdbx_strand_id
1 'polypeptide(L)'
;MGQSVVATTGSPDYPAALRKVFKRHPVYLIAGERSRNAWNTPDYAWAECAGYKVIENSGHLMMLEQPTAFAEALKSCLGEEIVEDLRYEAE
;
A
#
# COMPACT_ATOMS: atom_id res chain seq x y z
N MET A 1 2.53 20.96 5.91
CA MET A 1 2.19 19.61 5.41
C MET A 1 1.93 18.63 6.55
N GLY A 2 2.84 18.43 7.52
CA GLY A 2 2.66 17.43 8.60
C GLY A 2 1.49 17.66 9.58
N GLN A 3 1.13 18.91 9.88
CA GLN A 3 0.08 19.23 10.87
C GLN A 3 -1.30 18.67 10.52
N SER A 4 -1.69 18.68 9.23
CA SER A 4 -2.97 18.11 8.78
C SER A 4 -3.01 16.58 8.91
N VAL A 5 -1.88 15.92 8.60
CA VAL A 5 -1.74 14.47 8.74
C VAL A 5 -1.86 14.08 10.20
N VAL A 6 -1.16 14.77 11.11
CA VAL A 6 -1.24 14.49 12.55
C VAL A 6 -2.64 14.76 13.10
N ALA A 7 -3.27 15.89 12.73
CA ALA A 7 -4.63 16.20 13.17
C ALA A 7 -5.65 15.12 12.75
N THR A 8 -5.47 14.55 11.56
CA THR A 8 -6.39 13.52 11.02
C THR A 8 -6.08 12.12 11.55
N THR A 9 -4.82 11.71 11.50
CA THR A 9 -4.37 10.35 11.84
C THR A 9 -4.12 10.15 13.33
N GLY A 10 -3.95 11.24 14.08
CA GLY A 10 -3.82 11.23 15.53
C GLY A 10 -5.16 11.11 16.26
N SER A 11 -6.28 11.14 15.55
CA SER A 11 -7.60 10.88 16.14
C SER A 11 -7.67 9.44 16.69
N PRO A 12 -8.16 9.21 17.91
CA PRO A 12 -8.38 7.87 18.46
C PRO A 12 -9.31 6.99 17.60
N ASP A 13 -10.19 7.61 16.81
CA ASP A 13 -11.13 6.91 15.94
C ASP A 13 -10.51 6.48 14.59
N TYR A 14 -9.33 6.99 14.25
CA TYR A 14 -8.68 6.74 12.97
C TYR A 14 -8.46 5.24 12.69
N PRO A 15 -7.98 4.40 13.62
CA PRO A 15 -7.82 2.96 13.38
C PRO A 15 -9.14 2.26 13.04
N ALA A 16 -10.24 2.63 13.71
CA ALA A 16 -11.56 2.07 13.44
C ALA A 16 -12.07 2.50 12.06
N ALA A 17 -11.83 3.75 11.66
CA ALA A 17 -12.15 4.25 10.32
C ALA A 17 -11.31 3.54 9.24
N LEU A 18 -10.00 3.39 9.46
CA LEU A 18 -9.10 2.70 8.54
C LEU A 18 -9.52 1.23 8.35
N ARG A 19 -9.88 0.53 9.42
CA ARG A 19 -10.38 -0.86 9.32
C ARG A 19 -11.65 -0.99 8.47
N LYS A 20 -12.51 0.04 8.39
CA LYS A 20 -13.66 0.03 7.46
C LYS A 20 -13.23 0.01 5.99
N VAL A 21 -12.07 0.58 5.66
CA VAL A 21 -11.49 0.53 4.30
C VAL A 21 -11.13 -0.91 3.95
N PHE A 22 -10.41 -1.61 4.83
CA PHE A 22 -10.05 -3.02 4.67
C PHE A 22 -11.27 -3.93 4.49
N LYS A 23 -12.37 -3.62 5.18
CA LYS A 23 -13.63 -4.37 5.03
C LYS A 23 -14.38 -4.12 3.72
N ARG A 24 -14.17 -2.95 3.10
CA ARG A 24 -14.90 -2.52 1.91
C ARG A 24 -14.12 -2.73 0.61
N HIS A 25 -12.80 -2.69 0.69
CA HIS A 25 -11.90 -2.71 -0.45
C HIS A 25 -10.80 -3.75 -0.25
N PRO A 26 -10.37 -4.44 -1.32
CA PRO A 26 -9.16 -5.25 -1.26
C PRO A 26 -7.95 -4.34 -1.05
N VAL A 27 -7.33 -4.40 0.12
CA VAL A 27 -6.14 -3.62 0.46
C VAL A 27 -4.91 -4.49 0.32
N TYR A 28 -3.95 -4.06 -0.51
CA TYR A 28 -2.66 -4.70 -0.66
C TYR A 28 -1.55 -3.90 0.03
N LEU A 29 -0.62 -4.59 0.68
CA LEU A 29 0.50 -4.00 1.41
C LEU A 29 1.81 -4.26 0.66
N ILE A 30 2.46 -3.21 0.15
CA ILE A 30 3.73 -3.32 -0.59
C ILE A 30 4.83 -2.60 0.18
N ALA A 31 5.89 -3.33 0.53
CA ALA A 31 7.03 -2.83 1.29
C ALA A 31 8.35 -3.11 0.57
N GLY A 32 9.35 -2.24 0.75
CA GLY A 32 10.73 -2.60 0.43
C GLY A 32 11.37 -3.39 1.57
N GLU A 33 12.15 -4.41 1.24
CA GLU A 33 12.80 -5.34 2.18
C GLU A 33 13.50 -4.63 3.34
N ARG A 34 14.32 -3.62 3.05
CA ARG A 34 15.09 -2.88 4.07
C ARG A 34 14.20 -2.05 5.01
N SER A 35 12.98 -1.74 4.59
CA SER A 35 12.05 -0.88 5.34
C SER A 35 10.90 -1.64 6.02
N ARG A 36 10.67 -2.90 5.63
CA ARG A 36 9.54 -3.73 6.10
C ARG A 36 9.51 -3.91 7.61
N ASN A 37 10.66 -4.07 8.26
CA ASN A 37 10.73 -4.29 9.71
C ASN A 37 10.46 -3.02 10.52
N ALA A 38 10.57 -1.84 9.92
CA ALA A 38 10.27 -0.56 10.57
C ALA A 38 8.79 -0.17 10.50
N TRP A 39 7.95 -0.96 9.82
CA TRP A 39 6.53 -0.68 9.71
C TRP A 39 5.82 -0.92 11.04
N ASN A 40 5.18 0.14 11.55
CA ASN A 40 4.23 0.03 12.65
C ASN A 40 2.82 -0.26 12.10
N THR A 41 2.64 -1.44 11.51
CA THR A 41 1.36 -1.86 10.94
C THR A 41 0.57 -2.66 11.99
N PRO A 42 -0.67 -2.27 12.30
CA PRO A 42 -1.50 -3.00 13.25
C PRO A 42 -1.76 -4.45 12.81
N ASP A 43 -1.87 -5.37 13.77
CA ASP A 43 -2.09 -6.81 13.50
C ASP A 43 -3.30 -7.08 12.60
N TYR A 44 -4.39 -6.32 12.78
CA TYR A 44 -5.59 -6.48 11.97
C TYR A 44 -5.33 -6.20 10.49
N ALA A 45 -4.40 -5.30 10.16
CA ALA A 45 -4.13 -4.95 8.76
C ALA A 45 -3.39 -6.09 8.04
N TRP A 46 -2.56 -6.86 8.76
CA TRP A 46 -1.98 -8.09 8.21
C TRP A 46 -3.02 -9.18 8.03
N ALA A 47 -3.93 -9.32 8.98
CA ALA A 47 -4.99 -10.33 8.92
C ALA A 47 -6.05 -10.03 7.84
N GLU A 48 -6.32 -8.74 7.56
CA GLU A 48 -7.41 -8.31 6.68
C GLU A 48 -6.92 -7.85 5.29
N CYS A 49 -5.62 -7.80 5.02
CA CYS A 49 -5.14 -7.44 3.68
C CYS A 49 -5.50 -8.53 2.65
N ALA A 50 -5.77 -8.10 1.42
CA ALA A 50 -5.99 -8.99 0.28
C ALA A 50 -4.68 -9.67 -0.18
N GLY A 51 -3.54 -9.08 0.17
CA GLY A 51 -2.22 -9.65 -0.05
C GLY A 51 -1.12 -8.69 0.37
N TYR A 52 0.09 -9.21 0.47
CA TYR A 52 1.27 -8.39 0.72
C TYR A 52 2.43 -8.80 -0.19
N LYS A 53 3.29 -7.83 -0.50
CA LYS A 53 4.50 -8.03 -1.31
C LYS A 53 5.68 -7.32 -0.65
N VAL A 54 6.82 -7.98 -0.67
CA VAL A 54 8.11 -7.39 -0.29
C VAL A 54 8.97 -7.30 -1.55
N ILE A 55 9.44 -6.10 -1.86
CA ILE A 55 10.36 -5.84 -2.97
C ILE A 55 11.77 -5.99 -2.42
N GLU A 56 12.50 -6.97 -2.97
CA GLU A 56 13.88 -7.27 -2.58
C GLU A 56 14.83 -6.14 -2.95
N ASN A 57 15.89 -6.00 -2.15
CA ASN A 57 16.97 -5.03 -2.40
C ASN A 57 16.50 -3.57 -2.46
N SER A 58 15.35 -3.22 -1.89
CA SER A 58 14.84 -1.84 -1.84
C SER A 58 14.49 -1.36 -0.42
N GLY A 59 14.58 -0.05 -0.21
CA GLY A 59 14.10 0.64 0.97
C GLY A 59 12.69 1.20 0.83
N HIS A 60 12.42 2.29 1.56
CA HIS A 60 11.13 2.98 1.54
C HIS A 60 10.78 3.54 0.16
N LEU A 61 11.80 3.91 -0.63
CA LEU A 61 11.66 4.49 -1.96
C LEU A 61 11.77 3.41 -3.05
N MET A 62 11.15 2.25 -2.83
CA MET A 62 11.13 1.10 -3.75
C MET A 62 10.71 1.41 -5.18
N MET A 63 9.88 2.43 -5.39
CA MET A 63 9.48 2.89 -6.72
C MET A 63 10.61 3.55 -7.51
N LEU A 64 11.60 4.13 -6.82
CA LEU A 64 12.79 4.72 -7.41
C LEU A 64 13.95 3.72 -7.50
N GLU A 65 14.08 2.88 -6.47
CA GLU A 65 15.17 1.90 -6.37
C GLU A 65 14.96 0.69 -7.29
N GLN A 66 13.72 0.20 -7.39
CA GLN A 66 13.33 -1.01 -8.13
C GLN A 66 12.04 -0.77 -8.94
N PRO A 67 12.04 0.16 -9.92
CA PRO A 67 10.82 0.61 -10.61
C PRO A 67 10.07 -0.51 -11.33
N THR A 68 10.77 -1.44 -11.98
CA THR A 68 10.16 -2.57 -12.69
C THR A 68 9.46 -3.52 -11.72
N ALA A 69 10.14 -3.94 -10.65
CA ALA A 69 9.58 -4.83 -9.64
C ALA A 69 8.39 -4.18 -8.91
N PHE A 70 8.44 -2.87 -8.68
CA PHE A 70 7.31 -2.13 -8.11
C PHE A 70 6.10 -2.11 -9.06
N ALA A 71 6.32 -1.85 -10.36
CA ALA A 71 5.25 -1.87 -11.35
C ALA A 71 4.60 -3.26 -11.51
N GLU A 72 5.40 -4.33 -11.46
CA GLU A 72 4.91 -5.71 -11.47
C GLU A 72 4.08 -6.03 -10.22
N ALA A 73 4.56 -5.60 -9.04
CA ALA A 73 3.80 -5.74 -7.80
C ALA A 73 2.43 -5.04 -7.90
N LEU A 74 2.38 -3.81 -8.43
CA LEU A 74 1.12 -3.09 -8.65
C LEU A 74 0.17 -3.83 -9.59
N LYS A 75 0.65 -4.30 -10.74
CA LYS A 75 -0.15 -5.09 -11.69
C LYS A 75 -0.76 -6.32 -11.04
N SER A 76 0.04 -7.03 -10.22
CA SER A 76 -0.45 -8.22 -9.51
C SER A 76 -1.54 -7.89 -8.47
N CYS A 77 -1.58 -6.66 -7.95
CA CYS A 77 -2.58 -6.22 -6.98
C CYS A 77 -3.87 -5.72 -7.63
N LEU A 78 -3.77 -5.06 -8.79
CA LEU A 78 -4.89 -4.42 -9.48
C LEU A 78 -5.71 -5.38 -10.36
N GLY A 79 -5.17 -6.55 -10.71
CA GLY A 79 -5.82 -7.46 -11.66
C GLY A 79 -5.79 -6.93 -13.11
N GLU A 80 -6.09 -7.79 -14.09
CA GLU A 80 -5.98 -7.44 -15.52
C GLU A 80 -6.98 -6.35 -15.94
N GLU A 81 -8.20 -6.36 -15.38
CA GLU A 81 -9.32 -5.47 -15.76
C GLU A 81 -9.07 -3.99 -15.42
N ILE A 82 -8.34 -3.68 -14.33
CA ILE A 82 -8.03 -2.28 -13.94
C ILE A 82 -6.81 -1.72 -14.69
N VAL A 83 -5.92 -2.60 -15.17
CA VAL A 83 -4.70 -2.17 -15.89
C VAL A 83 -5.02 -1.69 -17.31
N GLU A 84 -6.09 -2.17 -17.94
CA GLU A 84 -6.56 -1.68 -19.25
C GLU A 84 -7.13 -0.25 -19.17
N ASP A 85 -7.96 0.06 -18.17
CA ASP A 85 -8.53 1.41 -17.98
C ASP A 85 -7.45 2.48 -17.76
N LEU A 86 -6.38 2.17 -17.02
CA LEU A 86 -5.28 3.12 -16.77
C LEU A 86 -4.42 3.39 -18.01
N ARG A 87 -4.45 2.52 -19.02
CA ARG A 87 -3.75 2.73 -20.30
C ARG A 87 -4.54 3.64 -21.24
N TYR A 88 -5.87 3.67 -21.13
CA TYR A 88 -6.73 4.49 -21.98
C TYR A 88 -6.64 5.99 -21.66
N GLU A 89 -6.34 6.35 -20.41
CA GLU A 89 -6.21 7.75 -19.95
C GLU A 89 -4.82 8.37 -20.21
N ALA A 90 -3.92 7.65 -20.89
CA ALA A 90 -2.53 8.07 -21.11
C ALA A 90 -2.18 8.37 -22.59
N GLU A 91 -3.16 8.34 -23.51
CA GLU A 91 -3.04 8.76 -24.92
C GLU A 91 -3.65 10.16 -25.15
#